data_AF-A0A7S3REW2-F1
#
_entry.id   AF-A0A7S3REW2-F1
#
_cell.length_a   1.000
_cell.length_b   1.000
_cell.length_c   1.000
_cell.angle_alpha   90.00
_cell.angle_beta   90.00
_cell.angle_gamma   90.00
#
_symmetry.space_group_name_H-M   'P 1'
#
loop_
_entity.id
_entity.type
_entity.pdbx_description
1 polymer ?
#
loop_
_entity_poly.entity_id
_entity_poly.type
_entity_poly.pdbx_seq_one_letter_code
_entity_poly.pdbx_strand_id
1 'polypeptide(L)'
;RDFERARSVYERALDVDHRNTALWLKYAEMEMRNRHINAARNVWDRAVTMMPRVDQFWFKYIYMEEMVGNIAGARAIFDRWTEWEPDDAAWSSYVRLELRANAPERARKVFQRYVACHNLPRAWIKWAKFEEKQ
;
A
#
# COMPACT_ATOMS: atom_id res chain seq x y z
N ARG A 1 16.79 24.12 -8.12
CA ARG A 1 15.33 23.97 -7.87
C ARG A 1 15.17 23.80 -6.36
N ASP A 2 14.36 24.63 -5.71
CA ASP A 2 14.38 24.80 -4.26
C ASP A 2 13.35 23.85 -3.59
N PHE A 3 13.72 22.58 -3.43
CA PHE A 3 12.81 21.53 -2.93
C PHE A 3 12.45 21.71 -1.45
N GLU A 4 13.33 22.30 -0.66
CA GLU A 4 13.10 22.57 0.76
C GLU A 4 11.99 23.60 0.95
N ARG A 5 11.96 24.65 0.11
CA ARG A 5 10.85 25.61 0.09
C ARG A 5 9.53 24.93 -0.28
N ALA A 6 9.54 24.06 -1.28
CA ALA A 6 8.34 23.33 -1.68
C ALA A 6 7.83 22.41 -0.56
N ARG A 7 8.72 21.68 0.13
CA ARG A 7 8.38 20.88 1.32
C ARG A 7 7.78 21.73 2.42
N SER A 8 8.40 22.87 2.73
CA SER A 8 7.89 23.79 3.74
C SER A 8 6.47 24.27 3.43
N VAL A 9 6.17 24.56 2.17
CA VAL A 9 4.81 24.94 1.74
C VAL A 9 3.83 23.77 1.91
N TYR A 10 4.22 22.54 1.55
CA TYR A 10 3.37 21.36 1.74
C TYR A 10 3.12 21.06 3.22
N GLU A 11 4.13 21.13 4.08
CA GLU A 11 3.96 20.92 5.52
C GLU A 11 3.02 21.97 6.13
N ARG A 12 3.17 23.25 5.77
CA ARG A 12 2.24 24.29 6.23
C ARG A 12 0.82 24.07 5.70
N ALA A 13 0.66 23.54 4.49
CA ALA A 13 -0.65 23.19 3.96
C ALA A 13 -1.27 22.01 4.73
N LEU A 14 -0.45 21.05 5.16
CA LEU A 14 -0.88 19.91 5.98
C LEU A 14 -1.28 20.37 7.39
N ASP A 15 -0.60 21.37 7.95
CA ASP A 15 -0.99 21.96 9.24
C ASP A 15 -2.39 22.60 9.19
N VAL A 16 -2.80 23.14 8.02
CA VAL A 16 -4.13 23.72 7.82
C VAL A 16 -5.18 22.64 7.60
N ASP A 17 -4.93 21.68 6.70
CA ASP A 17 -5.86 20.59 6.42
C ASP A 17 -5.13 19.26 6.15
N HIS A 18 -4.81 18.57 7.24
CA HIS A 18 -4.18 17.25 7.20
C HIS A 18 -5.14 16.13 6.75
N ARG A 19 -6.45 16.38 6.64
CA ARG A 19 -7.45 15.38 6.19
C ARG A 19 -7.61 15.37 4.68
N ASN A 20 -7.03 16.34 3.98
CA ASN A 20 -7.12 16.42 2.53
C ASN A 20 -6.26 15.35 1.84
N THR A 21 -6.90 14.32 1.32
CA THR A 21 -6.23 13.23 0.59
C THR A 21 -5.40 13.72 -0.60
N ALA A 22 -5.91 14.70 -1.36
CA ALA A 22 -5.22 15.19 -2.54
C ALA A 22 -3.90 15.90 -2.21
N LEU A 23 -3.81 16.52 -1.04
CA LEU A 23 -2.60 17.19 -0.59
C LEU A 23 -1.46 16.19 -0.33
N TRP A 24 -1.76 15.11 0.40
CA TRP A 24 -0.82 14.01 0.61
C TRP A 24 -0.35 13.36 -0.69
N LEU A 25 -1.28 13.10 -1.62
CA LEU A 25 -0.96 12.52 -2.93
C LEU A 25 -0.01 13.42 -3.72
N LYS A 26 -0.31 14.72 -3.82
CA LYS A 26 0.52 15.69 -4.54
C LYS A 26 1.89 15.86 -3.89
N TYR A 27 1.94 15.85 -2.56
CA TYR A 27 3.21 15.98 -1.84
C TYR A 27 4.11 14.76 -2.09
N ALA A 28 3.58 13.55 -1.92
CA ALA A 28 4.34 12.33 -2.17
C ALA A 28 4.72 12.18 -3.66
N GLU A 29 3.86 12.58 -4.59
CA GLU A 29 4.18 12.60 -6.02
C GLU A 29 5.32 13.55 -6.35
N MET A 30 5.37 14.73 -5.71
CA MET A 30 6.48 15.66 -5.85
C MET A 30 7.81 15.02 -5.41
N GLU A 31 7.83 14.33 -4.26
CA GLU A 31 9.03 13.63 -3.80
C GLU A 31 9.44 12.48 -4.73
N MET A 32 8.47 11.71 -5.24
CA MET A 32 8.73 10.63 -6.21
C MET A 32 9.31 11.14 -7.52
N ARG A 33 8.76 12.21 -8.10
CA ARG A 33 9.27 12.83 -9.35
C ARG A 33 10.71 13.30 -9.22
N ASN A 34 11.11 13.69 -8.02
CA ASN A 34 12.46 14.16 -7.71
C ASN A 34 13.40 13.04 -7.22
N ARG A 35 12.96 11.77 -7.27
CA ARG A 35 13.71 10.58 -6.82
C ARG A 35 14.09 10.59 -5.33
N HIS A 36 13.40 11.38 -4.50
CA HIS A 36 13.60 11.38 -3.05
C HIS A 36 12.77 10.28 -2.39
N ILE A 37 13.15 9.03 -2.60
CA ILE A 37 12.38 7.85 -2.17
C ILE A 37 12.18 7.84 -0.65
N ASN A 38 13.21 8.14 0.13
CA ASN A 38 13.11 8.12 1.60
C ASN A 38 12.16 9.22 2.13
N ALA A 39 12.18 10.41 1.52
CA ALA A 39 11.23 11.46 1.87
C ALA A 39 9.80 11.05 1.49
N ALA A 40 9.61 10.47 0.30
CA ALA A 40 8.32 9.95 -0.13
C ALA A 40 7.80 8.86 0.83
N ARG A 41 8.64 7.92 1.28
CA ARG A 41 8.30 6.91 2.29
C ARG A 41 7.78 7.54 3.57
N ASN A 42 8.47 8.54 4.11
CA ASN A 42 8.05 9.23 5.32
C ASN A 42 6.69 9.92 5.15
N VAL A 43 6.43 10.52 3.98
CA VAL A 43 5.14 11.14 3.67
C VAL A 43 4.02 10.09 3.61
N TRP A 44 4.24 8.97 2.92
CA TRP A 44 3.25 7.89 2.86
C TRP A 44 3.00 7.23 4.21
N ASP A 45 4.05 7.01 4.99
CA ASP A 45 3.94 6.39 6.32
C ASP A 45 3.10 7.26 7.27
N ARG A 46 3.32 8.59 7.24
CA ARG A 46 2.46 9.56 7.94
C ARG A 46 1.03 9.52 7.41
N ALA A 47 0.84 9.49 6.09
CA ALA A 47 -0.49 9.50 5.47
C ALA A 47 -1.32 8.27 5.88
N VAL A 48 -0.75 7.07 5.83
CA VAL A 48 -1.45 5.82 6.21
C VAL A 48 -1.63 5.68 7.72
N THR A 49 -0.76 6.28 8.54
CA THR A 49 -0.94 6.32 9.99
C THR A 49 -2.06 7.28 10.39
N MET A 50 -2.15 8.44 9.74
CA MET A 50 -3.20 9.43 10.00
C MET A 50 -4.56 8.99 9.45
N MET A 51 -4.56 8.36 8.28
CA MET A 51 -5.78 7.98 7.54
C MET A 51 -5.67 6.54 7.01
N PRO A 52 -5.73 5.53 7.91
CA PRO A 52 -5.56 4.13 7.53
C PRO A 52 -6.71 3.58 6.68
N ARG A 53 -7.89 4.21 6.72
CA ARG A 53 -9.07 3.79 5.94
C ARG A 53 -9.05 4.24 4.47
N VAL A 54 -8.05 5.01 4.06
CA VAL A 54 -7.93 5.48 2.68
C VAL A 54 -7.06 4.51 1.90
N ASP A 55 -7.69 3.50 1.30
CA ASP A 55 -7.03 2.44 0.51
C ASP A 55 -6.09 2.96 -0.58
N GLN A 56 -6.43 4.13 -1.15
CA GLN A 56 -5.62 4.78 -2.17
C GLN A 56 -4.17 5.04 -1.71
N PHE A 57 -3.96 5.38 -0.44
CA PHE A 57 -2.62 5.62 0.09
C PHE A 57 -1.80 4.34 0.15
N TRP A 58 -2.39 3.25 0.63
CA TRP A 58 -1.75 1.94 0.69
C TRP A 58 -1.36 1.46 -0.71
N PHE A 59 -2.28 1.52 -1.67
CA PHE A 59 -1.98 1.14 -3.06
C PHE A 59 -0.84 1.96 -3.66
N LYS A 60 -0.85 3.29 -3.47
CA LYS A 60 0.21 4.16 -4.00
C LYS A 60 1.55 3.93 -3.30
N TYR A 61 1.53 3.66 -2.00
CA TYR A 61 2.73 3.38 -1.23
C TYR A 61 3.37 2.05 -1.66
N ILE A 62 2.57 0.98 -1.76
CA ILE A 62 3.02 -0.33 -2.26
C ILE A 62 3.57 -0.20 -3.69
N TYR A 63 2.84 0.49 -4.56
CA TYR A 63 3.29 0.71 -5.95
C TYR A 63 4.66 1.39 -6.00
N MET A 64 4.91 2.37 -5.13
CA MET A 64 6.21 3.01 -5.05
C MET A 64 7.31 2.05 -4.56
N GLU A 65 7.07 1.23 -3.54
CA GLU A 65 8.05 0.21 -3.11
C GLU A 65 8.32 -0.83 -4.20
N GLU A 66 7.30 -1.25 -4.95
CA GLU A 66 7.46 -2.13 -6.11
C GLU A 66 8.31 -1.48 -7.20
N MET A 67 8.11 -0.18 -7.50
CA MET A 67 8.95 0.56 -8.47
C MET A 67 10.41 0.65 -8.03
N VAL A 68 10.67 0.69 -6.73
CA VAL A 68 12.02 0.69 -6.16
C VAL A 68 12.62 -0.73 -6.14
N GLY A 69 11.81 -1.76 -6.36
CA GLY A 69 12.21 -3.17 -6.28
C GLY A 69 12.24 -3.73 -4.85
N ASN A 70 11.68 -3.00 -3.88
CA ASN A 70 11.68 -3.39 -2.48
C ASN A 70 10.45 -4.24 -2.14
N ILE A 71 10.47 -5.50 -2.57
CA ILE A 71 9.38 -6.46 -2.31
C ILE A 71 9.19 -6.68 -0.80
N ALA A 72 10.26 -6.67 -0.01
CA ALA A 72 10.18 -6.82 1.43
C ALA A 72 9.43 -5.65 2.10
N GLY A 73 9.70 -4.42 1.66
CA GLY A 73 8.96 -3.23 2.11
C GLY A 73 7.49 -3.29 1.71
N ALA A 74 7.19 -3.64 0.45
CA ALA A 74 5.82 -3.81 -0.02
C ALA A 74 5.04 -4.84 0.83
N ARG A 75 5.68 -5.96 1.21
CA ARG A 75 5.10 -6.96 2.12
C ARG A 75 4.79 -6.39 3.50
N ALA A 76 5.73 -5.70 4.12
CA ALA A 76 5.51 -5.10 5.45
C ALA A 76 4.34 -4.11 5.44
N ILE A 77 4.19 -3.34 4.35
CA ILE A 77 3.07 -2.42 4.17
C ILE A 77 1.75 -3.19 4.01
N PHE A 78 1.73 -4.27 3.22
CA PHE A 78 0.56 -5.14 3.11
C PHE A 78 0.18 -5.79 4.45
N ASP A 79 1.15 -6.29 5.21
CA ASP A 79 0.90 -6.87 6.53
C ASP A 79 0.24 -5.85 7.46
N ARG A 80 0.78 -4.63 7.53
CA ARG A 80 0.16 -3.55 8.30
C ARG A 80 -1.23 -3.17 7.78
N TRP A 81 -1.43 -3.19 6.46
CA TRP A 81 -2.75 -2.90 5.90
C TRP A 81 -3.77 -3.98 6.24
N THR A 82 -3.37 -5.26 6.25
CA THR A 82 -4.26 -6.38 6.59
C THR A 82 -4.76 -6.35 8.04
N GLU A 83 -4.06 -5.69 8.96
CA GLU A 83 -4.53 -5.46 10.34
C GLU A 83 -5.79 -4.58 10.40
N TRP A 84 -6.00 -3.73 9.39
CA TRP A 84 -7.19 -2.88 9.27
C TRP A 84 -8.37 -3.56 8.56
N GLU A 85 -8.26 -4.86 8.29
CA GLU A 85 -9.27 -5.67 7.59
C GLU A 85 -9.77 -5.02 6.29
N PRO A 86 -8.87 -4.80 5.30
CA PRO A 86 -9.20 -4.07 4.10
C PRO A 86 -10.08 -4.90 3.17
N ASP A 87 -10.66 -4.22 2.18
CA ASP A 87 -11.58 -4.83 1.22
C ASP A 87 -10.88 -5.89 0.33
N ASP A 88 -11.69 -6.69 -0.36
CA ASP A 88 -11.31 -7.75 -1.30
C ASP A 88 -10.19 -7.35 -2.27
N ALA A 89 -10.16 -6.08 -2.69
CA ALA A 89 -9.19 -5.53 -3.61
C ALA A 89 -7.76 -5.53 -3.05
N ALA A 90 -7.61 -5.27 -1.74
CA ALA A 90 -6.32 -5.26 -1.06
C ALA A 90 -5.73 -6.67 -1.01
N TRP A 91 -6.51 -7.67 -0.57
CA TRP A 91 -6.12 -9.08 -0.54
C TRP A 91 -5.76 -9.62 -1.92
N SER A 92 -6.58 -9.29 -2.93
CA SER A 92 -6.31 -9.69 -4.33
C SER A 92 -5.00 -9.08 -4.85
N SER A 93 -4.68 -7.86 -4.43
CA SER A 93 -3.44 -7.19 -4.80
C SER A 93 -2.23 -7.78 -4.08
N TYR A 94 -2.39 -8.18 -2.81
CA TYR A 94 -1.33 -8.83 -2.04
C TYR A 94 -0.97 -10.20 -2.62
N VAL A 95 -1.97 -11.04 -2.94
CA VAL A 95 -1.74 -12.31 -3.63
C VAL A 95 -1.02 -12.10 -4.96
N ARG A 96 -1.40 -11.07 -5.73
CA ARG A 96 -0.74 -10.73 -7.00
C ARG A 96 0.72 -10.33 -6.82
N LEU A 97 1.05 -9.62 -5.74
CA LEU A 97 2.44 -9.31 -5.38
C LEU A 97 3.22 -10.60 -5.12
N GLU A 98 2.70 -11.52 -4.31
CA GLU A 98 3.39 -12.78 -3.99
C GLU A 98 3.56 -13.69 -5.21
N LEU A 99 2.57 -13.70 -6.11
CA LEU A 99 2.67 -14.38 -7.41
C LEU A 99 3.79 -13.79 -8.28
N ARG A 100 3.89 -12.45 -8.38
CA ARG A 100 4.99 -11.78 -9.09
C ARG A 100 6.35 -12.05 -8.43
N ALA A 101 6.37 -12.20 -7.10
CA ALA A 101 7.55 -12.53 -6.32
C ALA A 101 7.90 -14.04 -6.32
N ASN A 102 7.19 -14.86 -7.11
CA ASN A 102 7.35 -16.31 -7.23
C ASN A 102 7.34 -17.06 -5.89
N ALA A 103 6.48 -16.63 -4.95
CA ALA A 103 6.37 -17.18 -3.61
C ALA A 103 4.96 -17.77 -3.34
N PRO A 104 4.61 -18.91 -3.96
CA PRO A 104 3.27 -19.49 -3.85
C PRO A 104 2.89 -19.89 -2.41
N GLU A 105 3.85 -20.36 -1.61
CA GLU A 105 3.63 -20.69 -0.20
C GLU A 105 3.17 -19.49 0.64
N ARG A 106 3.66 -18.30 0.31
CA ARG A 106 3.20 -17.06 0.96
C ARG A 106 1.82 -16.66 0.47
N ALA A 107 1.55 -16.79 -0.83
CA ALA A 107 0.22 -16.54 -1.37
C ALA A 107 -0.85 -17.41 -0.68
N ARG A 108 -0.56 -18.68 -0.38
CA ARG A 108 -1.45 -19.56 0.42
C ARG A 108 -1.72 -18.99 1.82
N LYS A 109 -0.69 -18.53 2.53
CA LYS A 109 -0.86 -17.89 3.85
C LYS A 109 -1.71 -16.62 3.78
N VAL A 110 -1.56 -15.83 2.72
CA VAL A 110 -2.41 -14.66 2.48
C VAL A 110 -3.86 -15.07 2.25
N PHE A 111 -4.12 -16.13 1.46
CA PHE A 111 -5.49 -16.66 1.28
C PHE A 111 -6.09 -17.20 2.57
N GLN A 112 -5.31 -17.89 3.40
CA GLN A 112 -5.78 -18.37 4.72
C GLN A 112 -6.23 -17.20 5.60
N ARG A 113 -5.44 -16.12 5.65
CA ARG A 113 -5.82 -14.89 6.38
C ARG A 113 -7.03 -14.20 5.76
N TYR A 114 -7.07 -14.12 4.44
CA TYR A 114 -8.19 -13.52 3.70
C TYR A 114 -9.51 -14.21 4.00
N VAL A 115 -9.53 -15.55 3.99
CA VAL A 115 -10.72 -16.34 4.30
C VAL A 115 -11.09 -16.27 5.79
N ALA A 116 -10.11 -16.17 6.68
CA ALA A 116 -10.35 -15.99 8.11
C ALA A 116 -11.00 -14.63 8.43
N CYS A 117 -10.55 -13.56 7.77
CA CYS A 117 -11.15 -12.22 7.90
C CYS A 117 -12.52 -12.14 7.18
N HIS A 118 -12.58 -12.65 5.95
CA HIS A 118 -13.76 -12.60 5.08
C HIS A 118 -14.25 -14.01 4.80
N ASN A 119 -15.10 -14.56 5.67
CA ASN A 119 -15.74 -15.86 5.47
C ASN A 119 -16.88 -15.79 4.44
N LEU A 120 -16.55 -15.34 3.24
CA LEU A 120 -17.46 -15.19 2.12
C LEU A 120 -17.18 -16.29 1.09
N PRO A 121 -18.21 -16.88 0.44
CA PRO A 121 -18.02 -17.87 -0.61
C PRO A 121 -17.10 -17.40 -1.75
N ARG A 122 -17.09 -16.09 -2.04
CA ARG A 122 -16.21 -15.49 -3.06
C ARG A 122 -14.73 -15.62 -2.70
N ALA A 123 -14.38 -15.52 -1.41
CA ALA A 123 -13.00 -15.67 -0.95
C ALA A 123 -12.50 -17.11 -1.17
N TRP A 124 -13.33 -18.10 -0.82
CA TRP A 124 -13.07 -19.51 -1.07
C TRP A 124 -12.96 -19.84 -2.56
N ILE A 125 -13.84 -19.30 -3.42
CA ILE A 125 -13.76 -19.49 -4.88
C ILE A 125 -12.45 -18.91 -5.45
N LYS A 126 -12.00 -17.75 -4.96
CA LYS A 126 -10.72 -17.16 -5.39
C LYS A 126 -9.55 -18.04 -4.97
N TRP A 127 -9.57 -18.62 -3.77
CA TRP A 127 -8.53 -19.52 -3.31
C TRP A 127 -8.51 -20.84 -4.11
N ALA A 128 -9.67 -21.45 -4.34
CA ALA A 128 -9.77 -22.65 -5.17
C ALA A 128 -9.19 -22.43 -6.58
N LYS A 129 -9.56 -21.32 -7.23
CA LYS A 129 -9.00 -20.92 -8.55
C LYS A 129 -7.49 -20.67 -8.54
N PHE A 130 -6.93 -20.29 -7.40
CA PHE A 130 -5.49 -20.12 -7.25
C PHE A 130 -4.80 -21.49 -7.20
N GLU A 131 -5.32 -22.46 -6.44
CA GLU A 131 -4.77 -23.82 -6.38
C GLU A 131 -4.96 -24.59 -7.71
N GLU A 132 -6.04 -24.35 -8.44
CA GLU A 132 -6.24 -24.93 -9.79
C GLU A 132 -5.19 -24.47 -10.82
N LYS A 133 -4.55 -23.31 -10.60
CA LYS A 133 -3.57 -22.70 -11.51
C LYS A 133 -2.12 -22.93 -11.09
N GLN A 134 -1.91 -23.56 -9.94
CA GLN A 134 -0.60 -24.01 -9.45
C GLN A 134 -0.24 -25.34 -10.08
#